data_AF-A0A0V1PXB9-F1
#
_entry.id   AF-A0A0V1PXB9-F1
#
_cell.length_a   1.000
_cell.length_b   1.000
_cell.length_c   1.000
_cell.angle_alpha   90.00
_cell.angle_beta   90.00
_cell.angle_gamma   90.00
#
_symmetry.space_group_name_H-M   'P 1'
#
loop_
_entity.id
_entity.type
_entity.pdbx_description
1 polymer ?
#
loop_
_entity_poly.entity_id
_entity_poly.type
_entity_poly.pdbx_seq_one_letter_code
_entity_poly.pdbx_strand_id
1 'polypeptide(L)'
;MSNINLESQLRDFQSQRFPTDEQTIINNASVLYRRKKYFLQDLRASMKFLGFILLGIVYLRDLSMLRLVIRAFTQYSISNPYPTPSMRVTVSEESKKALTKFLLIGVFSGNAFCFLIHLLFGSYKIAESTNGFLHGGMTLQFIGERVPYSTLELILLDLGIFFVQVVYHSLMCMTDDSKVLEINHPHTNTENTIDSIENSELEGDGYNGNVQLLTIDILGNILKVMLFKERFQIQASTFSEQAPEPTPQHPMPGSFV
;
A
#
# COMPACT_ATOMS: atom_id res chain seq x y z
N MET A 1 -35.56 14.84 -31.92
CA MET A 1 -35.52 13.39 -32.24
C MET A 1 -34.43 13.20 -33.28
N SER A 2 -33.30 12.58 -32.91
CA SER A 2 -32.20 12.32 -33.86
C SER A 2 -32.63 11.22 -34.83
N ASN A 3 -32.49 11.47 -36.13
CA ASN A 3 -32.72 10.47 -37.17
C ASN A 3 -31.65 9.39 -37.04
N ILE A 4 -32.03 8.22 -36.57
CA ILE A 4 -31.15 7.04 -36.48
C ILE A 4 -31.00 6.52 -37.91
N ASN A 5 -29.82 6.74 -38.51
CA ASN A 5 -29.51 6.24 -39.85
C ASN A 5 -29.23 4.73 -39.77
N LEU A 6 -30.28 3.93 -39.98
CA LEU A 6 -30.21 2.47 -39.89
C LEU A 6 -29.24 1.87 -40.92
N GLU A 7 -29.12 2.44 -42.12
CA GLU A 7 -28.21 1.92 -43.16
C GLU A 7 -26.74 2.08 -42.76
N SER A 8 -26.37 3.20 -42.13
CA SER A 8 -25.00 3.38 -41.65
C SER A 8 -24.70 2.40 -40.52
N GLN A 9 -25.62 2.18 -39.59
CA GLN A 9 -25.45 1.21 -38.51
C GLN A 9 -25.36 -0.23 -39.01
N LEU A 10 -26.13 -0.60 -40.05
CA LEU A 10 -26.06 -1.94 -40.65
C LEU A 10 -24.72 -2.18 -41.36
N ARG A 11 -24.20 -1.16 -42.07
CA ARG A 11 -22.86 -1.22 -42.69
C ARG A 11 -21.76 -1.32 -41.65
N ASP A 12 -21.88 -0.56 -40.56
CA ASP A 12 -20.94 -0.63 -39.44
C ASP A 12 -20.97 -2.02 -38.79
N PHE A 13 -22.16 -2.61 -38.60
CA PHE A 13 -22.31 -3.96 -38.03
C PHE A 13 -21.76 -5.05 -38.97
N GLN A 14 -21.96 -4.91 -40.29
CA GLN A 14 -21.43 -5.86 -41.28
C GLN A 14 -19.91 -5.73 -41.47
N SER A 15 -19.33 -4.57 -41.18
CA SER A 15 -17.88 -4.32 -41.28
C SER A 15 -17.12 -4.57 -39.97
N GLN A 16 -17.82 -4.85 -38.87
CA GLN A 16 -17.19 -5.27 -37.62
C GLN A 16 -16.41 -6.58 -37.85
N ARG A 17 -15.09 -6.50 -37.76
CA ARG A 17 -14.25 -7.68 -37.62
C ARG A 17 -14.37 -8.18 -36.19
N PHE A 18 -14.80 -9.41 -36.02
CA PHE A 18 -14.68 -10.10 -34.75
C PHE A 18 -13.20 -10.20 -34.37
N PRO A 19 -12.84 -9.95 -33.10
CA PRO A 19 -11.47 -10.16 -32.64
C PRO A 19 -11.06 -11.62 -32.89
N THR A 20 -9.81 -11.85 -33.26
CA THR A 20 -9.26 -13.21 -33.26
C THR A 20 -9.13 -13.73 -31.83
N ASP A 21 -9.11 -15.04 -31.65
CA ASP A 21 -8.97 -15.66 -30.34
C ASP A 21 -7.69 -15.19 -29.62
N GLU A 22 -6.58 -15.05 -30.36
CA GLU A 22 -5.32 -14.49 -29.84
C GLU A 22 -5.47 -13.04 -29.37
N GLN A 23 -6.17 -12.19 -30.13
CA GLN A 23 -6.40 -10.80 -29.74
C GLN A 23 -7.28 -10.71 -28.48
N THR A 24 -8.24 -11.62 -28.35
CA THR A 24 -9.11 -11.71 -27.16
C THR A 24 -8.30 -12.11 -25.93
N ILE A 25 -7.42 -13.11 -26.04
CA ILE A 25 -6.56 -13.56 -24.94
C ILE A 25 -5.63 -12.42 -24.47
N ILE A 26 -4.98 -11.72 -25.41
CA ILE A 26 -4.10 -10.59 -25.09
C ILE A 26 -4.87 -9.45 -24.41
N ASN A 27 -6.05 -9.12 -24.95
CA ASN A 27 -6.90 -8.08 -24.38
C ASN A 27 -7.36 -8.46 -22.96
N ASN A 28 -7.82 -9.69 -22.74
CA ASN A 28 -8.25 -10.18 -21.44
C ASN A 28 -7.11 -10.14 -20.41
N ALA A 29 -5.91 -10.58 -20.78
CA ALA A 29 -4.72 -10.47 -19.94
C ALA A 29 -4.42 -9.01 -19.56
N SER A 30 -4.45 -8.09 -20.52
CA SER A 30 -4.20 -6.66 -20.24
C SER A 30 -5.23 -6.04 -19.29
N VAL A 31 -6.49 -6.45 -19.41
CA VAL A 31 -7.59 -6.02 -18.54
C VAL A 31 -7.43 -6.59 -17.14
N LEU A 32 -7.07 -7.88 -17.03
CA LEU A 32 -6.78 -8.54 -15.77
C LEU A 32 -5.64 -7.83 -15.04
N TYR A 33 -4.51 -7.58 -15.71
CA TYR A 33 -3.38 -6.82 -15.16
C TYR A 33 -3.84 -5.48 -14.56
N ARG A 34 -4.61 -4.73 -15.36
CA ARG A 34 -5.08 -3.41 -14.98
C ARG A 34 -6.00 -3.46 -13.76
N ARG A 35 -6.91 -4.43 -13.69
CA ARG A 35 -7.81 -4.66 -12.55
C ARG A 35 -7.03 -5.06 -11.30
N LYS A 36 -6.08 -6.00 -11.41
CA LYS A 36 -5.21 -6.41 -10.29
C LYS A 36 -4.46 -5.21 -9.72
N LYS A 37 -3.88 -4.39 -10.60
CA LYS A 37 -3.15 -3.17 -10.21
C LYS A 37 -4.04 -2.16 -9.50
N TYR A 38 -5.22 -1.85 -10.05
CA TYR A 38 -6.13 -0.90 -9.42
C TYR A 38 -6.61 -1.39 -8.06
N PHE A 39 -6.97 -2.67 -7.94
CA PHE A 39 -7.38 -3.24 -6.66
C PHE A 39 -6.27 -3.16 -5.62
N LEU A 40 -5.04 -3.52 -5.98
CA LEU A 40 -3.91 -3.47 -5.04
C LEU A 40 -3.63 -2.04 -4.56
N GLN A 41 -3.70 -1.06 -5.47
CA GLN A 41 -3.57 0.36 -5.13
C GLN A 41 -4.70 0.84 -4.21
N ASP A 42 -5.94 0.45 -4.50
CA ASP A 42 -7.11 0.82 -3.71
C ASP A 42 -7.11 0.19 -2.31
N LEU A 43 -6.73 -1.08 -2.21
CA LEU A 43 -6.54 -1.78 -0.95
C LEU A 43 -5.50 -1.09 -0.07
N ARG A 44 -4.35 -0.71 -0.65
CA ARG A 44 -3.31 0.07 0.06
C ARG A 44 -3.82 1.42 0.51
N ALA A 45 -4.57 2.13 -0.33
CA ALA A 45 -5.13 3.44 0.01
C ALA A 45 -6.17 3.34 1.13
N SER A 46 -7.04 2.34 1.08
CA SER A 46 -8.07 2.08 2.08
C SER A 46 -7.47 1.71 3.43
N MET A 47 -6.47 0.82 3.46
CA MET A 47 -5.77 0.45 4.70
C MET A 47 -5.01 1.64 5.30
N LYS A 48 -4.39 2.48 4.47
CA LYS A 48 -3.77 3.73 4.92
C LYS A 48 -4.79 4.67 5.57
N PHE A 49 -5.92 4.89 4.91
CA PHE A 49 -6.97 5.78 5.38
C PHE A 49 -7.60 5.27 6.68
N LEU A 50 -7.87 3.96 6.76
CA LEU A 50 -8.36 3.30 7.97
C LEU A 50 -7.42 3.52 9.16
N GLY A 51 -6.11 3.41 8.96
CA GLY A 51 -5.12 3.70 9.99
C GLY A 51 -5.23 5.14 10.51
N PHE A 52 -5.27 6.13 9.62
CA PHE A 52 -5.40 7.54 10.03
C PHE A 52 -6.74 7.85 10.70
N ILE A 53 -7.84 7.23 10.27
CA ILE A 53 -9.14 7.34 10.94
C ILE A 53 -9.06 6.82 12.38
N LEU A 54 -8.50 5.62 12.58
CA LEU A 54 -8.37 5.03 13.91
C LEU A 54 -7.51 5.90 14.84
N LEU A 55 -6.46 6.53 14.31
CA LEU A 55 -5.66 7.52 15.04
C LEU A 55 -6.51 8.73 15.45
N GLY A 56 -7.36 9.22 14.56
CA GLY A 56 -8.32 10.29 14.87
C GLY A 56 -9.29 9.89 15.98
N ILE A 57 -9.85 8.67 15.93
CA ILE A 57 -10.76 8.14 16.95
C ILE A 57 -10.05 8.03 18.31
N VAL A 58 -8.82 7.51 18.37
CA VAL A 58 -8.03 7.49 19.62
C VAL A 58 -7.81 8.89 20.16
N TYR A 59 -7.47 9.83 19.28
CA TYR A 59 -7.24 11.21 19.70
C TYR A 59 -8.48 11.84 20.30
N LEU A 60 -9.66 11.62 19.72
CA LEU A 60 -10.93 12.07 20.30
C LEU A 60 -11.19 11.42 21.66
N ARG A 61 -10.79 10.17 21.85
CA ARG A 61 -11.04 9.42 23.10
C ARG A 61 -10.11 9.77 24.25
N ASP A 62 -8.84 9.99 23.94
CA ASP A 62 -7.74 10.09 24.91
C ASP A 62 -7.17 11.50 25.03
N LEU A 63 -7.45 12.38 24.04
CA LEU A 63 -6.99 13.77 23.91
C LEU A 63 -5.46 13.97 24.08
N SER A 64 -4.67 12.89 24.01
CA SER A 64 -3.24 12.93 24.22
C SER A 64 -2.48 13.21 22.94
N MET A 65 -2.02 14.45 22.80
CA MET A 65 -1.24 14.89 21.63
C MET A 65 0.07 14.12 21.47
N LEU A 66 0.82 13.88 22.54
CA LEU A 66 2.10 13.18 22.46
C LEU A 66 1.92 11.75 21.92
N ARG A 67 0.90 11.03 22.41
CA ARG A 67 0.61 9.67 21.97
C ARG A 67 0.07 9.65 20.53
N LEU A 68 -0.71 10.65 20.14
CA LEU A 68 -1.10 10.83 18.74
C LEU A 68 0.12 11.04 17.84
N VAL A 69 1.05 11.91 18.21
CA VAL A 69 2.25 12.21 17.42
C VAL A 69 3.11 10.97 17.21
N ILE A 70 3.34 10.17 18.25
CA ILE A 70 4.11 8.91 18.15
C ILE A 70 3.42 7.95 17.17
N ARG A 71 2.11 7.72 17.32
CA ARG A 71 1.35 6.83 16.42
C ARG A 71 1.30 7.36 14.99
N ALA A 72 1.11 8.67 14.82
CA ALA A 72 1.06 9.33 13.52
C ALA A 72 2.41 9.24 12.80
N PHE A 73 3.51 9.41 13.54
CA PHE A 73 4.85 9.22 13.01
C PHE A 73 5.04 7.78 12.50
N THR A 74 4.71 6.78 13.32
CA THR A 74 4.76 5.36 12.91
C THR A 74 3.91 5.09 11.67
N GLN A 75 2.66 5.55 11.64
CA GLN A 75 1.75 5.39 10.49
C GLN A 75 2.31 6.05 9.22
N TYR A 76 2.87 7.25 9.38
CA TYR A 76 3.47 8.00 8.28
C TYR A 76 4.72 7.30 7.73
N SER A 77 5.58 6.77 8.60
CA SER A 77 6.79 6.03 8.20
C SER A 77 6.45 4.76 7.42
N ILE A 78 5.40 4.01 7.79
CA ILE A 78 4.95 2.84 7.03
C ILE A 78 4.37 3.23 5.67
N SER A 79 3.70 4.39 5.59
CA SER A 79 3.06 4.87 4.36
C SER A 79 4.08 5.23 3.28
N ASN A 80 5.31 5.56 3.67
CA ASN A 80 6.40 5.93 2.77
C ASN A 80 7.66 5.14 3.14
N PRO A 81 7.65 3.81 2.97
CA PRO A 81 8.69 2.95 3.51
C PRO A 81 10.00 3.10 2.74
N TYR A 82 9.97 3.54 1.48
CA TYR A 82 11.14 3.75 0.65
C TYR A 82 11.13 5.19 0.13
N PRO A 83 12.27 5.90 0.14
CA PRO A 83 12.35 7.20 -0.52
C PRO A 83 12.05 7.01 -2.01
N THR A 84 11.23 7.90 -2.58
CA THR A 84 10.96 7.91 -4.03
C THR A 84 12.29 7.84 -4.77
N PRO A 85 12.47 6.89 -5.71
CA PRO A 85 13.70 6.78 -6.48
C PRO A 85 13.88 8.09 -7.27
N SER A 86 14.67 8.99 -6.71
CA SER A 86 15.24 10.11 -7.45
C SER A 86 16.28 9.56 -8.40
N MET A 87 16.57 10.28 -9.48
CA MET A 87 17.56 9.93 -10.51
C MET A 87 18.96 9.55 -9.96
N ARG A 88 19.24 9.74 -8.66
CA ARG A 88 20.53 9.53 -8.00
C ARG A 88 20.57 8.42 -6.95
N VAL A 89 19.44 7.81 -6.55
CA VAL A 89 19.42 6.82 -5.46
C VAL A 89 18.62 5.59 -5.86
N THR A 90 19.31 4.55 -6.32
CA THR A 90 18.78 3.19 -6.38
C THR A 90 18.99 2.54 -5.01
N VAL A 91 17.90 2.35 -4.26
CA VAL A 91 17.98 1.64 -2.96
C VAL A 91 18.25 0.17 -3.27
N SER A 92 19.43 -0.33 -2.89
CA SER A 92 19.77 -1.75 -2.97
C SER A 92 18.74 -2.60 -2.22
N GLU A 93 18.44 -3.79 -2.73
CA GLU A 93 17.50 -4.75 -2.14
C GLU A 93 17.86 -5.11 -0.69
N GLU A 94 19.15 -5.05 -0.32
CA GLU A 94 19.61 -5.27 1.05
C GLU A 94 19.17 -4.12 1.99
N SER A 95 19.31 -2.88 1.51
CA SER A 95 18.91 -1.68 2.25
C SER A 95 17.39 -1.58 2.39
N LYS A 96 16.62 -2.05 1.40
CA LYS A 96 15.16 -2.19 1.52
C LYS A 96 14.77 -3.14 2.65
N LYS A 97 15.38 -4.32 2.72
CA LYS A 97 15.12 -5.31 3.79
C LYS A 97 15.44 -4.76 5.18
N ALA A 98 16.57 -4.06 5.33
CA ALA A 98 16.94 -3.41 6.59
C ALA A 98 15.91 -2.35 7.01
N LEU A 99 15.44 -1.53 6.05
CA LEU A 99 14.43 -0.50 6.31
C LEU A 99 13.06 -1.12 6.65
N THR A 100 12.64 -2.18 5.96
CA THR A 100 11.43 -2.93 6.29
C THR A 100 11.45 -3.44 7.74
N LYS A 101 12.60 -4.00 8.17
CA LYS A 101 12.79 -4.47 9.54
C LYS A 101 12.73 -3.32 10.55
N PHE A 102 13.41 -2.22 10.27
CA PHE A 102 13.38 -1.02 11.12
C PHE A 102 11.95 -0.48 11.28
N LEU A 103 11.19 -0.39 10.19
CA LEU A 103 9.78 0.04 10.22
C LEU A 103 8.92 -0.90 11.06
N LEU A 104 9.11 -2.22 10.94
CA LEU A 104 8.37 -3.20 11.73
C LEU A 104 8.68 -3.03 13.23
N ILE A 105 9.95 -2.89 13.60
CA ILE A 105 10.35 -2.61 14.99
C ILE A 105 9.73 -1.30 15.49
N GLY A 106 9.66 -0.27 14.65
CA GLY A 106 8.97 1.00 14.95
C GLY A 106 7.48 0.82 15.25
N VAL A 107 6.79 -0.06 14.51
CA VAL A 107 5.39 -0.42 14.79
C VAL A 107 5.24 -1.08 16.15
N PHE A 108 6.04 -2.11 16.44
CA PHE A 108 5.98 -2.81 17.72
C PHE A 108 6.32 -1.89 18.89
N SER A 109 7.41 -1.13 18.81
CA SER A 109 7.85 -0.24 19.88
C SER A 109 6.90 0.93 20.12
N GLY A 110 6.40 1.57 19.07
CA GLY A 110 5.46 2.69 19.18
C GLY A 110 4.12 2.27 19.80
N ASN A 111 3.57 1.13 19.38
CA ASN A 111 2.34 0.60 19.96
C ASN A 111 2.55 0.06 21.37
N ALA A 112 3.65 -0.65 21.63
CA ALA A 112 3.98 -1.15 22.97
C ALA A 112 4.14 0.00 23.96
N PHE A 113 4.81 1.09 23.58
CA PHE A 113 4.92 2.28 24.41
C PHE A 113 3.54 2.85 24.77
N CYS A 114 2.65 2.99 23.79
CA CYS A 114 1.31 3.50 24.03
C CYS A 114 0.46 2.57 24.91
N PHE A 115 0.50 1.28 24.62
CA PHE A 115 -0.19 0.24 25.39
C PHE A 115 0.29 0.21 26.84
N LEU A 116 1.61 0.28 27.08
CA LEU A 116 2.18 0.33 28.42
C LEU A 116 1.74 1.58 29.17
N ILE A 117 1.62 2.72 28.51
CA ILE A 117 1.10 3.94 29.13
C ILE A 117 -0.38 3.77 29.52
N HIS A 118 -1.21 3.18 28.67
CA HIS A 118 -2.60 2.87 29.05
C HIS A 118 -2.70 1.80 30.12
N LEU A 119 -1.76 0.86 30.19
CA LEU A 119 -1.75 -0.16 31.24
C LEU A 119 -1.32 0.40 32.60
N LEU A 120 -0.25 1.22 32.63
CA LEU A 120 0.32 1.77 33.85
C LEU A 120 -0.45 2.99 34.38
N PHE A 121 -0.97 3.83 33.48
CA PHE A 121 -1.63 5.10 33.82
C PHE A 121 -3.10 5.14 33.42
N GLY A 122 -3.68 4.07 32.84
CA GLY A 122 -5.08 4.01 32.41
C GLY A 122 -6.11 3.94 33.54
N SER A 123 -5.68 4.19 34.78
CA SER A 123 -6.57 4.61 35.84
C SER A 123 -6.88 6.11 35.60
N TYR A 124 -7.84 6.39 34.72
CA TYR A 124 -8.42 7.72 34.63
C TYR A 124 -9.04 8.01 36.01
N LYS A 125 -8.29 8.77 36.80
CA LYS A 125 -8.74 9.26 38.09
C LYS A 125 -10.07 9.98 37.83
N ILE A 126 -11.12 9.50 38.49
CA ILE A 126 -12.23 10.33 38.93
C ILE A 126 -11.59 11.49 39.70
N ALA A 127 -11.23 12.57 39.00
CA ALA A 127 -10.63 13.72 39.62
C ALA A 127 -11.04 14.95 38.83
N GLU A 128 -11.93 15.70 39.49
CA GLU A 128 -12.11 17.13 39.32
C GLU A 128 -12.70 17.59 37.98
N SER A 129 -13.95 17.18 37.77
CA SER A 129 -14.91 18.17 37.32
C SER A 129 -15.99 18.33 38.36
N THR A 130 -15.84 19.39 39.16
CA THR A 130 -16.87 19.92 40.05
C THR A 130 -18.17 20.26 39.30
N ASN A 131 -18.21 20.15 37.96
CA ASN A 131 -19.36 20.36 37.08
C ASN A 131 -19.53 19.31 35.95
N GLY A 132 -18.83 18.16 35.98
CA GLY A 132 -18.97 17.11 34.95
C GLY A 132 -18.46 17.41 33.53
N PHE A 133 -17.87 18.59 33.29
CA PHE A 133 -17.28 18.98 32.00
C PHE A 133 -15.74 18.82 32.00
N LEU A 134 -15.23 18.22 30.92
CA LEU A 134 -13.81 18.06 30.66
C LEU A 134 -13.22 19.38 30.16
N HIS A 135 -12.24 19.93 30.87
CA HIS A 135 -11.44 21.04 30.35
C HIS A 135 -10.32 20.41 29.51
N GLY A 136 -10.51 20.40 28.19
CA GLY A 136 -9.58 19.79 27.23
C GLY A 136 -8.15 20.34 27.32
N GLY A 137 -7.18 19.52 26.91
CA GLY A 137 -5.76 19.88 26.84
C GLY A 137 -5.43 20.87 25.70
N MET A 138 -4.19 20.82 25.21
CA MET A 138 -3.52 21.89 24.47
C MET A 138 -4.15 22.37 23.14
N THR A 139 -5.16 21.70 22.54
CA THR A 139 -5.57 22.00 21.14
C THR A 139 -7.04 21.85 20.80
N LEU A 140 -7.79 20.90 21.37
CA LEU A 140 -9.20 20.70 21.01
C LEU A 140 -10.04 20.51 22.27
N GLN A 141 -11.04 21.38 22.45
CA GLN A 141 -11.88 21.41 23.64
C GLN A 141 -13.32 21.16 23.21
N PHE A 142 -13.74 19.90 23.25
CA PHE A 142 -15.14 19.55 23.05
C PHE A 142 -15.91 19.70 24.35
N ILE A 143 -16.80 20.70 24.42
CA ILE A 143 -17.83 20.79 25.46
C ILE A 143 -18.82 19.64 25.24
N GLY A 144 -18.98 18.74 26.21
CA GLY A 144 -20.05 17.73 26.26
C GLY A 144 -19.66 16.28 26.00
N GLU A 145 -18.38 15.95 25.79
CA GLU A 145 -17.96 14.56 25.56
C GLU A 145 -17.73 13.81 26.88
N ARG A 146 -18.30 12.60 26.99
CA ARG A 146 -18.16 11.74 28.17
C ARG A 146 -16.78 11.07 28.19
N VAL A 147 -16.09 11.17 29.32
CA VAL A 147 -14.83 10.46 29.63
C VAL A 147 -14.98 8.97 29.28
N PRO A 148 -13.93 8.31 28.74
CA PRO A 148 -13.95 6.88 28.50
C PRO A 148 -14.48 6.07 29.68
N TYR A 149 -15.48 5.21 29.40
CA TYR A 149 -16.17 4.42 30.40
C TYR A 149 -15.29 3.30 30.98
N SER A 150 -14.27 2.85 30.24
CA SER A 150 -13.38 1.77 30.69
C SER A 150 -11.99 1.81 30.03
N THR A 151 -10.97 1.35 30.76
CA THR A 151 -9.60 1.14 30.25
C THR A 151 -9.55 0.06 29.15
N LEU A 152 -10.51 -0.87 29.14
CA LEU A 152 -10.61 -1.94 28.14
C LEU A 152 -10.88 -1.41 26.73
N GLU A 153 -11.67 -0.35 26.62
CA GLU A 153 -11.98 0.25 25.31
C GLU A 153 -10.73 0.85 24.65
N LEU A 154 -9.89 1.55 25.43
CA LEU A 154 -8.63 2.10 24.93
C LEU A 154 -7.64 0.99 24.54
N ILE A 155 -7.57 -0.07 25.34
CA ILE A 155 -6.74 -1.25 25.05
C ILE A 155 -7.19 -1.94 23.74
N LEU A 156 -8.49 -2.10 23.54
CA LEU A 156 -9.03 -2.71 22.33
C LEU A 156 -8.75 -1.85 21.09
N LEU A 157 -8.85 -0.53 21.24
CA LEU A 157 -8.54 0.43 20.19
C LEU A 157 -7.03 0.45 19.85
N ASP A 158 -6.16 0.34 20.86
CA ASP A 158 -4.72 0.14 20.65
C ASP A 158 -4.40 -1.15 19.91
N LEU A 159 -5.05 -2.25 20.29
CA LEU A 159 -4.89 -3.54 19.62
C LEU A 159 -5.37 -3.46 18.16
N GLY A 160 -6.48 -2.76 17.91
CA GLY A 160 -7.00 -2.50 16.57
C GLY A 160 -6.04 -1.70 15.71
N ILE A 161 -5.46 -0.62 16.24
CA ILE A 161 -4.44 0.17 15.53
C ILE A 161 -3.19 -0.67 15.25
N PHE A 162 -2.69 -1.39 16.25
CA PHE A 162 -1.55 -2.26 16.09
C PHE A 162 -1.78 -3.30 14.98
N PHE A 163 -2.94 -3.97 15.00
CA PHE A 163 -3.31 -4.92 13.96
C PHE A 163 -3.36 -4.28 12.57
N VAL A 164 -4.03 -3.14 12.42
CA VAL A 164 -4.11 -2.42 11.14
C VAL A 164 -2.72 -1.99 10.66
N GLN A 165 -1.84 -1.52 11.56
CA GLN A 165 -0.48 -1.12 11.23
C GLN A 165 0.39 -2.30 10.77
N VAL A 166 0.25 -3.45 11.40
CA VAL A 166 0.95 -4.69 11.01
C VAL A 166 0.47 -5.18 9.64
N VAL A 167 -0.84 -5.21 9.40
CA VAL A 167 -1.41 -5.59 8.10
C VAL A 167 -0.96 -4.61 7.02
N TYR A 168 -1.01 -3.31 7.31
CA TYR A 168 -0.59 -2.28 6.36
C TYR A 168 0.91 -2.34 6.06
N HIS A 169 1.75 -2.59 7.07
CA HIS A 169 3.19 -2.84 6.88
C HIS A 169 3.44 -4.04 5.98
N SER A 170 2.75 -5.16 6.22
CA SER A 170 2.83 -6.34 5.36
C SER A 170 2.43 -6.02 3.92
N LEU A 171 1.31 -5.32 3.73
CA LEU A 171 0.81 -4.97 2.40
C LEU A 171 1.74 -4.01 1.62
N MET A 172 2.44 -3.14 2.33
CA MET A 172 3.32 -2.15 1.72
C MET A 172 4.76 -2.65 1.53
N CYS A 173 5.28 -3.45 2.46
CA CYS A 173 6.70 -3.86 2.47
C CYS A 173 6.95 -5.31 2.04
N MET A 174 5.97 -6.21 2.18
CA MET A 174 6.12 -7.63 1.85
C MET A 174 5.44 -8.04 0.56
N THR A 175 4.37 -7.35 0.16
CA THR A 175 3.70 -7.61 -1.11
C THR A 175 4.58 -7.15 -2.26
N ASP A 176 5.00 -8.12 -3.07
CA ASP A 176 5.75 -7.90 -4.31
C ASP A 176 4.77 -7.63 -5.45
N ASP A 177 4.73 -6.37 -5.91
CA ASP A 177 3.83 -5.94 -6.98
C ASP A 177 4.04 -6.77 -8.26
N SER A 178 5.27 -7.22 -8.54
CA SER A 178 5.55 -8.03 -9.72
C SER A 178 4.86 -9.39 -9.67
N LYS A 179 4.83 -10.04 -8.49
CA LYS A 179 4.20 -11.35 -8.31
C LYS A 179 2.68 -11.27 -8.33
N VAL A 180 2.12 -10.24 -7.71
CA VAL A 180 0.66 -10.04 -7.70
C VAL A 180 0.15 -9.72 -9.10
N LEU A 181 0.94 -9.00 -9.90
CA LEU A 181 0.57 -8.57 -11.24
C LEU A 181 0.96 -9.55 -12.34
N GLU A 182 1.63 -10.65 -12.01
CA GLU A 182 1.96 -11.71 -12.95
C GLU A 182 0.66 -12.32 -13.51
N ILE A 183 0.68 -12.59 -14.81
CA ILE A 183 -0.42 -13.25 -15.52
C ILE A 183 0.18 -14.51 -16.11
N ASN A 184 -0.26 -15.67 -15.59
CA ASN A 184 0.14 -16.95 -16.15
C ASN A 184 -0.52 -17.10 -17.52
N HIS A 185 0.28 -17.11 -18.58
CA HIS A 185 -0.24 -17.45 -19.91
C HIS A 185 -0.46 -18.96 -20.00
N PRO A 186 -1.65 -19.45 -20.40
CA PRO A 186 -1.92 -20.88 -20.50
C PRO A 186 -1.15 -21.62 -21.61
N HIS A 187 -0.19 -21.00 -22.29
CA HIS A 187 0.57 -21.66 -23.36
C HIS A 187 2.04 -21.26 -23.38
N THR A 188 2.89 -21.99 -22.66
CA THR A 188 4.17 -22.56 -23.11
C THR A 188 4.92 -23.14 -21.91
N ASN A 189 4.69 -24.42 -21.62
CA ASN A 189 5.72 -25.42 -21.30
C ASN A 189 5.07 -26.63 -20.62
N THR A 190 4.96 -27.68 -21.41
CA THR A 190 4.68 -29.05 -20.99
C THR A 190 5.87 -29.53 -20.14
N GLU A 191 5.83 -29.31 -18.84
CA GLU A 191 6.51 -30.12 -17.81
C GLU A 191 6.09 -29.56 -16.44
N ASN A 192 5.06 -30.19 -15.85
CA ASN A 192 4.42 -30.01 -14.52
C ASN A 192 2.90 -29.80 -14.65
N THR A 193 2.24 -30.83 -15.18
CA THR A 193 0.85 -30.81 -15.70
C THR A 193 -0.24 -30.96 -14.62
N ILE A 194 0.08 -31.04 -13.33
CA ILE A 194 -0.94 -31.25 -12.29
C ILE A 194 -1.24 -29.95 -11.52
N ASP A 195 -0.24 -29.18 -11.10
CA ASP A 195 -0.47 -27.93 -10.36
C ASP A 195 -0.82 -26.73 -11.27
N SER A 196 -0.45 -26.77 -12.55
CA SER A 196 -0.68 -25.67 -13.50
C SER A 196 -2.12 -25.62 -14.02
N ILE A 197 -2.77 -26.77 -14.15
CA ILE A 197 -4.16 -26.86 -14.63
C ILE A 197 -5.12 -26.33 -13.56
N GLU A 198 -4.95 -26.74 -12.30
CA GLU A 198 -5.80 -26.31 -11.17
C GLU A 198 -5.71 -24.79 -10.95
N ASN A 199 -4.52 -24.20 -11.03
CA ASN A 199 -4.35 -22.74 -10.89
C ASN A 199 -4.89 -21.95 -12.11
N SER A 200 -4.81 -22.51 -13.33
CA SER A 200 -5.32 -21.85 -14.54
C SER A 200 -6.85 -21.88 -14.66
N GLU A 201 -7.52 -22.90 -14.11
CA GLU A 201 -8.98 -22.95 -14.05
C GLU A 201 -9.55 -22.08 -12.92
N LEU A 202 -8.76 -21.82 -11.87
CA LEU A 202 -9.11 -20.92 -10.77
C LEU A 202 -8.89 -19.44 -11.12
N GLU A 203 -7.87 -19.12 -11.91
CA GLU A 203 -7.53 -17.75 -12.27
C GLU A 203 -8.32 -17.26 -13.49
N GLY A 204 -9.38 -16.51 -13.22
CA GLY A 204 -10.29 -16.03 -14.24
C GLY A 204 -9.70 -15.05 -15.25
N ASP A 205 -10.32 -14.98 -16.42
CA ASP A 205 -9.97 -14.13 -17.57
C ASP A 205 -10.07 -12.61 -17.31
N GLY A 206 -10.31 -12.21 -16.07
CA GLY A 206 -10.55 -10.84 -15.65
C GLY A 206 -12.00 -10.40 -15.75
N TYR A 207 -12.89 -11.13 -16.41
CA TYR A 207 -14.31 -10.80 -16.61
C TYR A 207 -15.27 -11.72 -15.85
N ASN A 208 -14.88 -12.97 -15.61
CA ASN A 208 -15.69 -13.93 -14.86
C ASN A 208 -15.75 -13.68 -13.33
N GLY A 209 -14.94 -12.74 -12.81
CA GLY A 209 -14.95 -12.32 -11.40
C GLY A 209 -14.20 -13.25 -10.43
N ASN A 210 -13.70 -14.40 -10.88
CA ASN A 210 -12.96 -15.33 -10.03
C ASN A 210 -11.46 -15.06 -10.15
N VAL A 211 -10.94 -14.08 -9.41
CA VAL A 211 -9.51 -13.73 -9.44
C VAL A 211 -8.94 -13.74 -8.03
N GLN A 212 -8.03 -14.68 -7.76
CA GLN A 212 -7.24 -14.67 -6.54
C GLN A 212 -6.10 -13.65 -6.71
N LEU A 213 -6.10 -12.59 -5.89
CA LEU A 213 -5.09 -11.53 -5.99
C LEU A 213 -3.92 -11.70 -5.03
N LEU A 214 -4.23 -11.92 -3.76
CA LEU A 214 -3.25 -11.84 -2.69
C LEU A 214 -3.69 -12.69 -1.51
N THR A 215 -2.77 -13.55 -1.04
CA THR A 215 -2.87 -14.21 0.25
C THR A 215 -1.86 -13.56 1.19
N ILE A 216 -2.33 -12.93 2.26
CA ILE A 216 -1.46 -12.27 3.24
C ILE A 216 -1.28 -13.21 4.43
N ASP A 217 -0.10 -13.82 4.54
CA ASP A 217 0.31 -14.49 5.77
C ASP A 217 1.02 -13.50 6.70
N ILE A 218 0.26 -12.92 7.63
CA ILE A 218 0.75 -11.87 8.53
C ILE A 218 1.87 -12.41 9.44
N LEU A 219 1.68 -13.61 10.01
CA LEU A 219 2.62 -14.19 10.97
C LEU A 219 3.90 -14.65 10.26
N GLY A 220 3.77 -15.32 9.12
CA GLY A 220 4.91 -15.69 8.29
C GLY A 220 5.71 -14.47 7.83
N ASN A 221 5.03 -13.38 7.46
CA ASN A 221 5.67 -12.13 7.06
C ASN A 221 6.44 -11.47 8.19
N ILE A 222 5.89 -11.40 9.41
CA ILE A 222 6.60 -10.87 10.58
C ILE A 222 7.87 -11.67 10.85
N LEU A 223 7.76 -13.01 10.86
CA LEU A 223 8.90 -13.89 11.12
C LEU A 223 9.99 -13.71 10.05
N LYS A 224 9.59 -13.65 8.79
CA LYS A 224 10.50 -13.42 7.66
C LYS A 224 11.24 -12.08 7.76
N VAL A 225 10.53 -11.00 8.11
CA VAL A 225 11.14 -9.67 8.29
C VAL A 225 12.11 -9.66 9.47
N MET A 226 11.77 -10.34 10.57
CA MET A 226 12.65 -10.45 11.73
C MET A 226 13.95 -11.20 11.43
N LEU A 227 13.92 -12.16 10.49
CA LEU A 227 15.09 -12.92 10.04
C LEU A 227 16.01 -12.14 9.09
N PHE A 228 15.64 -10.93 8.65
CA PHE A 228 16.51 -10.12 7.81
C PHE A 228 17.82 -9.77 8.53
N LYS A 229 18.93 -10.11 7.88
CA LYS A 229 20.29 -9.79 8.34
C LYS A 229 20.57 -8.31 8.09
N GLU A 230 21.01 -7.59 9.11
CA GLU A 230 21.31 -6.16 9.03
C GLU A 230 22.62 -5.93 8.28
N ARG A 231 22.54 -5.73 6.96
CA ARG A 231 23.62 -5.16 6.16
C ARG A 231 23.11 -3.90 5.50
N PHE A 232 23.34 -2.77 6.16
CA PHE A 232 23.06 -1.47 5.58
C PHE A 232 24.24 -1.08 4.68
N GLN A 233 24.06 -1.18 3.36
CA GLN A 233 25.03 -0.67 2.39
C GLN A 233 24.43 0.53 1.68
N ILE A 234 24.92 1.73 2.00
CA ILE A 234 24.71 2.90 1.16
C ILE A 234 25.71 2.80 0.01
N GLN A 235 25.25 2.42 -1.17
CA GLN A 235 26.08 2.50 -2.37
C GLN A 235 26.00 3.94 -2.90
N ALA A 236 26.98 4.76 -2.55
CA ALA A 236 27.18 6.04 -3.22
C ALA A 236 27.65 5.77 -4.65
N SER A 237 26.88 6.19 -5.65
CA SER A 237 27.33 6.17 -7.04
C SER A 237 28.48 7.17 -7.20
N THR A 238 29.70 6.65 -7.32
CA THR A 238 30.88 7.46 -7.67
C THR A 238 30.75 7.87 -9.14
N PHE A 239 30.64 9.17 -9.38
CA PHE A 239 30.64 9.74 -10.73
C PHE A 239 32.06 9.64 -11.28
N SER A 240 32.29 8.78 -12.29
CA SER A 240 33.43 8.96 -13.19
C SER A 240 33.12 10.14 -14.09
N GLU A 241 33.83 11.24 -13.86
CA GLU A 241 33.81 12.44 -14.69
C GLU A 241 34.40 12.12 -16.07
N GLN A 242 33.54 11.70 -17.00
CA GLN A 242 33.89 11.57 -18.40
C GLN A 242 33.48 12.88 -19.08
N ALA A 243 34.48 13.72 -19.36
CA ALA A 243 34.32 14.98 -20.06
C ALA A 243 33.60 14.78 -21.41
N PRO A 244 32.67 15.67 -21.80
CA PRO A 244 31.98 15.55 -23.07
C PRO A 244 32.96 15.84 -24.22
N GLU A 245 33.11 14.86 -25.10
CA GLU A 245 33.81 14.99 -26.38
C GLU A 245 33.01 15.93 -27.31
N PRO A 246 33.66 16.88 -28.02
CA PRO A 246 32.94 17.87 -28.82
C PRO A 246 32.29 17.24 -30.05
N THR A 247 30.97 17.38 -30.15
CA THR A 247 30.15 16.90 -31.28
C THR A 247 30.49 17.65 -32.59
N PRO A 248 30.75 16.97 -33.72
CA PRO A 248 30.89 17.63 -35.01
C PRO A 248 29.54 18.17 -35.51
N GLN A 249 29.54 19.44 -35.95
CA GLN A 249 28.39 20.12 -36.53
C GLN A 249 28.07 19.53 -37.91
N HIS A 250 26.90 18.88 -38.03
CA HIS A 250 26.30 18.61 -39.34
C HIS A 250 25.30 19.72 -39.69
N PRO A 251 25.41 20.37 -40.86
CA PRO A 251 24.43 21.36 -41.30
C PRO A 251 23.11 20.67 -41.71
N MET A 252 21.99 21.20 -41.20
CA MET A 252 20.64 20.76 -41.58
C MET A 252 20.32 21.21 -43.01
N PRO A 253 19.79 20.34 -43.88
CA PRO A 253 19.31 20.74 -45.19
C PRO A 253 17.92 21.37 -45.06
N GLY A 254 17.75 22.63 -45.46
CA GLY A 254 16.41 23.17 -45.73
C GLY A 254 16.07 24.61 -45.34
N SER A 255 17.01 25.49 -44.99
CA SER A 255 16.70 26.93 -44.87
C SER A 255 16.95 27.66 -46.20
N PHE A 256 15.87 27.94 -46.93
CA PHE A 256 15.86 29.00 -47.94
C PHE A 256 15.34 30.28 -47.29
N VAL A 257 16.18 31.32 -47.41
CA VAL A 257 16.00 32.76 -47.15
C VAL A 257 15.80 33.19 -45.69
#